data_AF-A0A1R1S4U2-F1
#
_entry.id   AF-A0A1R1S4U2-F1
#
_cell.length_a   1.000
_cell.length_b   1.000
_cell.length_c   1.000
_cell.angle_alpha   90.00
_cell.angle_beta   90.00
_cell.angle_gamma   90.00
#
_symmetry.space_group_name_H-M   'P 1'
#
loop_
_entity.id
_entity.type
_entity.pdbx_description
1 polymer ?
#
loop_
_entity_poly.entity_id
_entity_poly.type
_entity_poly.pdbx_seq_one_letter_code
_entity_poly.pdbx_strand_id
1 'polypeptide(L)' 'MTAPLIWQKSSFSHEEGECVELATVDGAIQLRESDDPNVVVTTAPHPLRTLIRGIKAGEFDHLGA' A
#
# COMPACT_ATOMS: atom_id res chain seq x y z
N MET A 1 21.95 11.97 5.59
CA MET A 1 20.65 12.66 5.52
C MET A 1 19.82 11.89 4.51
N THR A 2 18.88 11.08 4.95
CA THR A 2 18.00 10.29 4.06
C THR A 2 17.00 11.25 3.44
N ALA A 3 16.87 11.24 2.11
CA ALA A 3 15.86 12.06 1.44
C ALA A 3 14.46 11.65 1.92
N PRO A 4 13.52 12.60 2.09
CA PRO A 4 12.16 12.25 2.48
C PRO A 4 11.51 11.40 1.38
N LEU A 5 10.88 10.30 1.79
CA LEU A 5 10.15 9.42 0.88
C LEU A 5 8.94 10.17 0.31
N ILE A 6 8.73 10.04 -1.00
CA ILE A 6 7.55 10.58 -1.67
C ILE A 6 6.45 9.53 -1.62
N TRP A 7 5.47 9.75 -0.73
CA TRP A 7 4.31 8.88 -0.57
C TRP A 7 3.20 9.26 -1.55
N GLN A 8 2.65 8.27 -2.24
CA GLN A 8 1.50 8.40 -3.12
C GLN A 8 0.28 7.78 -2.43
N LYS A 9 -0.67 8.63 -2.05
CA LYS A 9 -1.95 8.22 -1.49
C LYS A 9 -2.85 7.63 -2.57
N SER A 10 -3.59 6.56 -2.27
CA SER A 10 -4.56 5.96 -3.18
C SER A 10 -5.65 6.96 -3.57
N SER A 11 -6.08 6.99 -4.83
CA SER A 11 -7.21 7.84 -5.28
C SER A 11 -8.57 7.39 -4.74
N PHE A 12 -8.66 6.19 -4.15
CA PHE A 12 -9.88 5.69 -3.51
C PHE A 12 -10.02 6.17 -2.06
N SER A 13 -8.98 6.82 -1.53
CA SER A 13 -8.96 7.43 -0.21
C SER A 13 -9.93 8.62 -0.16
N HIS A 14 -11.01 8.52 0.61
CA HIS A 14 -11.93 9.63 0.91
C HIS A 14 -11.85 10.02 2.39
N GLU A 15 -12.62 11.03 2.78
CA GLU A 15 -12.62 11.67 4.11
C GLU A 15 -12.97 10.69 5.26
N GLU A 16 -13.50 9.50 4.95
CA GLU A 16 -14.11 8.57 5.91
C GLU A 16 -13.29 7.29 6.17
N GLY A 17 -11.97 7.31 5.96
CA GLY A 17 -11.03 6.36 6.58
C GLY A 17 -10.29 5.34 5.68
N GLU A 18 -9.25 4.73 6.29
CA GLU A 18 -8.32 3.68 5.82
C GLU A 18 -7.65 3.92 4.47
N CYS A 19 -6.80 4.95 4.43
CA CYS A 19 -6.06 5.30 3.24
C CYS A 19 -4.71 4.58 3.18
N VAL A 20 -4.49 3.74 2.17
CA VAL A 20 -3.17 3.14 1.89
C VAL A 20 -2.31 4.09 1.07
N GLU A 21 -1.05 4.24 1.46
CA GLU A 21 -0.02 5.03 0.77
C GLU A 21 1.14 4.15 0.33
N LEU A 22 1.74 4.49 -0.82
CA LEU A 22 2.87 3.75 -1.40
C LEU A 22 4.06 4.67 -1.64
N ALA A 23 5.27 4.17 -1.39
CA ALA A 23 6.53 4.84 -1.77
C ALA A 23 7.50 3.85 -2.40
N THR A 24 8.29 4.31 -3.37
CA THR A 24 9.41 3.54 -3.93
C THR A 24 10.69 3.90 -3.19
N VAL A 25 11.42 2.91 -2.70
CA VAL A 25 12.65 3.08 -1.92
C VAL A 25 13.65 2.03 -2.36
N ASP A 26 14.78 2.45 -2.94
CA ASP A 26 15.88 1.55 -3.33
C ASP A 26 15.44 0.32 -4.15
N GLY A 27 14.43 0.50 -5.02
CA GLY A 27 13.86 -0.58 -5.87
C GLY A 27 12.81 -1.46 -5.19
N ALA A 28 12.56 -1.27 -3.90
CA ALA A 28 11.45 -1.85 -3.16
C ALA A 28 10.24 -0.90 -3.15
N ILE A 29 9.09 -1.44 -2.73
CA ILE A 29 7.87 -0.67 -2.46
C ILE A 29 7.57 -0.75 -0.97
N GLN A 30 7.33 0.39 -0.35
CA GLN A 30 6.78 0.47 0.99
C GLN A 30 5.31 0.81 0.92
N LEU A 31 4.51 0.11 1.72
CA LEU A 31 3.10 0.37 1.95
C LEU A 31 2.94 0.79 3.40
N ARG A 32 2.11 1.79 3.65
CA ARG A 32 1.71 2.17 5.00
C ARG A 32 0.25 2.59 5.04
N GLU A 33 -0.30 2.57 6.23
CA GLU A 33 -1.58 3.18 6.55
C GLU A 33 -1.39 4.68 6.82
N SER A 34 -2.35 5.50 6.38
CA SER A 34 -2.32 6.94 6.63
C SER A 34 -2.53 7.30 8.10
N ASP A 35 -3.34 6.53 8.85
CA ASP A 35 -3.68 6.81 10.26
C ASP A 35 -2.66 6.23 11.24
N ASP A 36 -1.93 5.17 10.85
CA ASP A 36 -0.73 4.69 11.56
C ASP A 36 0.51 4.67 10.63
N PRO A 37 1.18 5.83 10.43
CA PRO A 37 2.28 5.95 9.47
C PRO A 37 3.56 5.20 9.87
N ASN A 38 3.58 4.60 11.08
CA ASN A 38 4.71 3.78 11.55
C ASN A 38 4.57 2.31 11.14
N VAL A 39 3.36 1.87 10.74
CA VAL A 39 3.11 0.52 10.26
C VAL A 39 3.47 0.45 8.78
N VAL A 40 4.70 -0.01 8.51
CA VAL A 40 5.23 -0.10 7.15
C VAL A 40 5.49 -1.53 6.74
N VAL A 41 4.88 -1.95 5.64
CA VAL A 41 5.16 -3.23 4.98
C VAL A 41 6.07 -2.96 3.78
N THR A 42 7.21 -3.63 3.72
CA THR A 42 8.10 -3.56 2.55
C THR A 42 7.86 -4.77 1.64
N THR A 43 7.73 -4.53 0.35
CA THR A 43 7.53 -5.54 -0.69
C THR A 43 8.29 -5.19 -1.96
N ALA A 44 8.17 -6.01 -3.00
CA ALA A 44 8.73 -5.75 -4.32
C ALA A 44 7.62 -5.43 -5.34
N PRO A 45 7.95 -4.78 -6.48
CA PRO A 45 6.97 -4.41 -7.49
C PRO A 45 6.15 -5.60 -8.03
N HIS A 46 6.76 -6.77 -8.19
CA HIS A 46 6.07 -7.96 -8.71
C HIS A 46 5.04 -8.54 -7.72
N PRO A 47 5.40 -8.86 -6.45
CA PRO A 47 4.41 -9.26 -5.45
C PRO A 47 3.26 -8.27 -5.28
N LEU A 48 3.55 -6.96 -5.25
CA LEU A 48 2.50 -5.94 -5.15
C LEU A 48 1.54 -5.99 -6.35
N ARG A 49 2.07 -6.14 -7.57
CA ARG A 49 1.25 -6.30 -8.77
C ARG A 49 0.34 -7.54 -8.69
N THR A 50 0.87 -8.66 -8.19
CA THR A 50 0.08 -9.88 -7.99
C THR A 50 -1.01 -9.66 -6.95
N LEU A 51 -0.68 -9.06 -5.80
CA LEU A 51 -1.64 -8.73 -4.75
C LEU A 51 -2.80 -7.88 -5.28
N ILE A 52 -2.49 -6.78 -6.00
CA ILE A 52 -3.52 -5.91 -6.58
C ILE A 52 -4.42 -6.67 -7.56
N ARG A 53 -3.87 -7.60 -8.34
CA ARG A 53 -4.67 -8.42 -9.27
C ARG A 53 -5.58 -9.40 -8.52
N GLY A 54 -5.07 -10.06 -7.48
CA GLY A 54 -5.86 -10.99 -6.67
C GLY A 54 -7.00 -10.28 -5.93
N ILE A 55 -6.73 -9.10 -5.36
CA ILE A 55 -7.77 -8.25 -4.74
C ILE A 55 -8.86 -7.92 -5.76
N LYS A 56 -8.49 -7.48 -6.96
CA LYS A 56 -9.48 -7.16 -8.02
C LYS A 56 -10.25 -8.37 -8.53
N ALA A 57 -9.68 -9.57 -8.41
CA ALA A 57 -10.32 -10.82 -8.78
C ALA A 57 -11.21 -11.41 -7.67
N GLY A 58 -11.27 -10.77 -6.49
CA GLY A 58 -12.00 -11.25 -5.33
C GLY A 58 -11.34 -12.45 -4.64
N GLU A 59 -10.06 -12.73 -4.92
CA GLU A 59 -9.34 -13.89 -4.35
C GLU A 59 -9.30 -13.83 -2.81
N PHE A 60 -9.39 -12.63 -2.23
CA PHE A 60 -9.26 -12.38 -0.79
C PHE A 60 -10.58 -12.03 -0.10
N ASP A 61 -11.73 -12.05 -0.79
CA ASP A 61 -13.01 -11.62 -0.21
C ASP A 61 -13.43 -12.46 1.00
N HIS A 62 -12.99 -13.71 1.04
CA HIS A 62 -13.19 -14.62 2.16
C HIS A 62 -12.44 -14.23 3.45
N LEU A 63 -11.46 -13.32 3.38
CA LEU A 63 -10.74 -12.81 4.55
C LEU A 63 -11.51 -11.70 5.30
N GLY A 64 -12.55 -11.15 4.68
CA GLY A 64 -13.43 -10.13 5.28
C GLY A 64 -14.73 -10.69 5.88
N ALA A 65 -14.88 -12.02 5.92
CA ALA A 65 -16.07 -12.71 6.44
C ALA A 65 -16.02 -12.88 7.97
#